data_AF-A7SVW6-F1
#
_entry.id   AF-A7SVW6-F1
#
_cell.length_a   1.000
_cell.length_b   1.000
_cell.length_c   1.000
_cell.angle_alpha   90.00
_cell.angle_beta   90.00
_cell.angle_gamma   90.00
#
_symmetry.space_group_name_H-M   'P 1'
#
loop_
_entity.id
_entity.type
_entity.pdbx_description
1 polymer ?
#
loop_
_entity_poly.entity_id
_entity_poly.type
_entity_poly.pdbx_seq_one_letter_code
_entity_poly.pdbx_strand_id
1 'polypeptide(L)'
;MMVQGYLTNFSQGPPLKKQRLAYMLPQVREIGLCDSRDSRIEELENQLSELKHRLADVVKERDGMRKELGKEKKPFLQPRKPFCDLEPKAQFHKKSEIKKWLEKQFEKLPTDWKVVEVQLEVGMVSFALHFNERVEPEEIDHKKIQRALKAKEDGDVSDSAYHELKMVAGSSLPSLYGIQKERKAQNAIIPITEFEGNAKGCSRSIKDILSYSSDVIGNAGGNVITLRFSGDGRKTTKKLGSVMTTFCFPAENSVKRSPEREYCISIYDGKESYDILKATLRGVFDEMKALGRTGILVNGLEYTIDWVMCADWKFVACILGINSPCALYFCIWCECSKRMIRDFSIPQWPITRTLNQCRARVGCPNAKGVQCLPLVDIEFTKVIPDTLHLKLRIMGKLLNQVACWAIEQNVKKAMEEAIEALGVRFCFYDVQDDSGKTTTKWSSLDCDDLETIIRGLDLHAFLGDMENKSITSLDCLTKA
;
A
#
# COMPACT_ATOMS: atom_id res chain seq x y z
N MET A 1 -16.03 -67.64 18.71
CA MET A 1 -17.47 -67.78 19.02
C MET A 1 -18.20 -66.72 18.20
N MET A 2 -18.67 -67.01 16.98
CA MET A 2 -19.95 -67.69 16.64
C MET A 2 -21.20 -66.97 17.22
N VAL A 3 -21.84 -66.13 16.38
CA VAL A 3 -23.20 -66.22 15.74
C VAL A 3 -24.30 -65.73 16.72
N GLN A 4 -25.23 -64.82 16.43
CA GLN A 4 -26.21 -64.65 15.32
C GLN A 4 -26.54 -63.15 15.17
N GLY A 5 -26.78 -62.56 13.98
CA GLY A 5 -27.64 -62.99 12.88
C GLY A 5 -29.01 -62.31 13.05
N TYR A 6 -29.32 -61.26 12.30
CA TYR A 6 -30.29 -61.22 11.17
C TYR A 6 -30.51 -59.71 10.83
N LEU A 7 -30.70 -59.18 9.61
CA LEU A 7 -30.98 -59.71 8.27
C LEU A 7 -30.65 -58.64 7.20
N THR A 8 -30.05 -59.11 6.09
CA THR A 8 -30.27 -58.77 4.65
C THR A 8 -29.93 -57.36 4.12
N ASN A 9 -28.89 -57.19 3.29
CA ASN A 9 -28.70 -57.53 1.85
C ASN A 9 -29.31 -56.49 0.90
N PHE A 10 -28.74 -56.11 -0.26
CA PHE A 10 -27.40 -56.07 -0.85
C PHE A 10 -27.54 -55.30 -2.19
N SER A 11 -26.49 -54.61 -2.63
CA SER A 11 -26.08 -54.27 -4.02
C SER A 11 -26.98 -53.59 -5.07
N GLN A 12 -26.47 -52.44 -5.54
CA GLN A 12 -26.11 -52.04 -6.94
C GLN A 12 -27.15 -52.09 -8.09
N GLY A 13 -27.29 -50.96 -8.81
CA GLY A 13 -27.77 -50.91 -10.20
C GLY A 13 -28.24 -49.51 -10.64
N PRO A 14 -28.11 -49.11 -11.91
CA PRO A 14 -27.84 -47.72 -12.36
C PRO A 14 -29.10 -46.86 -12.66
N PRO A 15 -28.94 -45.55 -12.98
CA PRO A 15 -30.01 -44.56 -12.88
C PRO A 15 -30.75 -44.34 -14.20
N LEU A 16 -32.09 -44.35 -14.19
CA LEU A 16 -32.89 -43.92 -15.34
C LEU A 16 -34.20 -43.24 -14.95
N LYS A 17 -34.37 -42.06 -15.57
CA LYS A 17 -35.61 -41.46 -16.10
C LYS A 17 -36.71 -41.01 -15.12
N LYS A 18 -36.82 -39.67 -15.04
CA LYS A 18 -38.02 -38.93 -14.61
C LYS A 18 -39.21 -39.24 -15.53
N GLN A 19 -40.33 -39.72 -14.95
CA GLN A 19 -41.67 -39.51 -15.50
C GLN A 19 -42.74 -39.44 -14.37
N ARG A 20 -43.33 -38.23 -14.26
CA ARG A 20 -44.68 -37.76 -13.87
C ARG A 20 -45.58 -38.56 -12.90
N LEU A 21 -46.15 -37.84 -11.93
CA LEU A 21 -47.61 -37.63 -11.63
C LEU A 21 -47.73 -36.68 -10.42
N ALA A 22 -48.08 -35.39 -10.54
CA ALA A 22 -49.38 -34.75 -10.79
C ALA A 22 -50.40 -34.89 -9.64
N TYR A 23 -50.64 -33.81 -8.85
CA TYR A 23 -51.89 -33.51 -8.14
C TYR A 23 -52.08 -31.98 -7.92
N MET A 24 -53.10 -31.41 -8.61
CA MET A 24 -54.05 -30.29 -8.32
C MET A 24 -53.56 -28.89 -7.84
N LEU A 25 -53.39 -27.87 -8.70
CA LEU A 25 -54.32 -26.81 -9.22
C LEU A 25 -54.80 -25.74 -8.18
N PRO A 26 -54.74 -24.41 -8.49
CA PRO A 26 -55.70 -23.82 -9.43
C PRO A 26 -55.15 -22.81 -10.46
N GLN A 27 -55.95 -22.67 -11.51
CA GLN A 27 -55.82 -21.86 -12.71
C GLN A 27 -55.42 -20.40 -12.43
N VAL A 28 -54.29 -19.96 -13.01
CA VAL A 28 -54.05 -18.55 -13.33
C VAL A 28 -54.20 -18.43 -14.84
N ARG A 29 -55.15 -17.58 -15.25
CA ARG A 29 -55.41 -17.22 -16.65
C ARG A 29 -54.10 -16.81 -17.32
N GLU A 30 -53.76 -17.45 -18.43
CA GLU A 30 -52.83 -16.90 -19.41
C GLU A 30 -53.38 -15.56 -19.89
N ILE A 31 -52.76 -14.48 -19.43
CA ILE A 31 -52.80 -13.18 -20.10
C ILE A 31 -51.39 -12.99 -20.67
N GLY A 32 -51.32 -12.81 -21.99
CA GLY A 32 -50.08 -12.79 -22.77
C GLY A 32 -49.02 -11.82 -22.24
N LEU A 33 -48.08 -12.36 -21.47
CA LEU A 33 -46.95 -11.63 -20.88
C LEU A 33 -45.59 -12.32 -21.15
N CYS A 34 -45.55 -13.31 -22.05
CA CYS A 34 -44.31 -14.03 -22.41
C CYS A 34 -43.41 -13.15 -23.31
N ASP A 35 -43.97 -12.58 -24.37
CA ASP A 35 -43.18 -11.88 -25.39
C ASP A 35 -42.48 -10.61 -24.86
N SER A 36 -43.08 -9.89 -23.89
CA SER A 36 -42.47 -8.67 -23.34
C SER A 36 -41.36 -8.93 -22.32
N ARG A 37 -41.33 -10.14 -21.73
CA ARG A 37 -40.31 -10.52 -20.74
C ARG A 37 -39.05 -10.99 -21.45
N ASP A 38 -39.22 -11.81 -22.49
CA ASP A 38 -38.10 -12.27 -23.31
C ASP A 38 -37.48 -11.11 -24.10
N SER A 39 -38.30 -10.18 -24.64
CA SER A 39 -37.76 -8.98 -25.28
C SER A 39 -37.02 -8.06 -24.29
N ARG A 40 -37.46 -7.97 -23.03
CA ARG A 40 -36.74 -7.21 -21.99
C ARG A 40 -35.45 -7.86 -21.56
N ILE A 41 -35.39 -9.19 -21.55
CA ILE A 41 -34.16 -9.92 -21.26
C ILE A 41 -33.16 -9.72 -22.40
N GLU A 42 -33.60 -9.82 -23.65
CA GLU A 42 -32.77 -9.58 -24.83
C GLU A 42 -32.27 -8.12 -24.90
N GLU A 43 -33.12 -7.14 -24.59
CA GLU A 43 -32.77 -5.72 -24.46
C GLU A 43 -31.67 -5.51 -23.39
N LEU A 44 -31.82 -6.14 -22.21
CA LEU A 44 -30.85 -6.04 -21.12
C LEU A 44 -29.53 -6.73 -21.45
N GLU A 45 -29.57 -7.87 -22.15
CA GLU A 45 -28.36 -8.56 -22.61
C GLU A 45 -27.60 -7.75 -23.66
N ASN A 46 -28.31 -7.07 -24.56
CA ASN A 46 -27.73 -6.14 -25.52
C ASN A 46 -27.10 -4.92 -24.84
N GLN A 47 -27.79 -4.31 -23.87
CA GLN A 47 -27.23 -3.20 -23.07
C GLN A 47 -25.99 -3.63 -22.26
N LEU A 48 -26.00 -4.84 -21.69
CA LEU A 48 -24.86 -5.40 -20.97
C LEU A 48 -23.66 -5.64 -21.91
N SER A 49 -23.92 -6.12 -23.13
CA SER A 49 -22.91 -6.32 -24.17
C SER A 49 -22.28 -4.99 -24.59
N GLU A 50 -23.11 -3.96 -24.81
CA GLU A 50 -22.66 -2.63 -25.18
C GLU A 50 -21.83 -1.98 -24.06
N LEU A 51 -22.26 -2.10 -22.80
CA LEU A 51 -21.50 -1.62 -21.64
C LEU A 51 -20.15 -2.34 -21.48
N LYS A 52 -20.10 -3.65 -21.73
CA LYS A 52 -18.82 -4.40 -21.74
C LYS A 52 -17.89 -3.91 -22.84
N HIS A 53 -18.43 -3.58 -24.01
CA HIS A 53 -17.63 -3.04 -25.12
C HIS A 53 -17.08 -1.65 -24.79
N ARG A 54 -17.93 -0.76 -24.26
CA ARG A 54 -17.53 0.59 -23.81
C ARG A 54 -16.49 0.51 -22.69
N LEU A 55 -16.63 -0.43 -21.76
CA LEU A 55 -15.63 -0.67 -20.72
C LEU A 55 -14.28 -1.13 -21.31
N ALA A 56 -14.30 -2.00 -22.33
CA ALA A 56 -13.09 -2.45 -23.02
C ALA A 56 -12.39 -1.29 -23.76
N ASP A 57 -13.16 -0.37 -24.35
CA ASP A 57 -12.64 0.81 -25.03
C ASP A 57 -12.04 1.81 -24.01
N VAL A 58 -12.72 2.06 -22.89
CA VAL A 58 -12.19 2.89 -21.79
C VAL A 58 -10.92 2.26 -21.18
N VAL A 59 -10.86 0.93 -21.06
CA VAL A 59 -9.66 0.23 -20.59
C VAL A 59 -8.50 0.35 -21.58
N LYS A 60 -8.76 0.23 -22.89
CA LYS A 60 -7.76 0.48 -23.94
C LYS A 60 -7.28 1.92 -23.93
N GLU A 61 -8.17 2.87 -23.77
CA GLU A 61 -7.84 4.30 -23.73
C GLU A 61 -7.02 4.63 -22.48
N ARG A 62 -7.40 4.08 -21.32
CA ARG A 62 -6.62 4.14 -20.07
C ARG A 62 -5.23 3.52 -20.23
N ASP A 63 -5.12 2.36 -20.88
CA ASP A 63 -3.84 1.67 -21.06
C ASP A 63 -2.97 2.37 -22.12
N GLY A 64 -3.58 3.01 -23.11
CA GLY A 64 -2.96 3.94 -24.05
C GLY A 64 -2.40 5.17 -23.32
N MET A 65 -3.22 5.85 -22.52
CA MET A 65 -2.79 6.96 -21.67
C MET A 65 -1.71 6.54 -20.68
N ARG A 66 -1.76 5.32 -20.14
CA ARG A 66 -0.74 4.76 -19.23
C ARG A 66 0.57 4.47 -19.95
N LYS A 67 0.53 4.04 -21.22
CA LYS A 67 1.71 3.90 -22.07
C LYS A 67 2.28 5.26 -22.46
N GLU A 68 1.44 6.27 -22.67
CA GLU A 68 1.89 7.66 -22.92
C GLU A 68 2.50 8.30 -21.67
N LEU A 69 1.87 8.16 -20.49
CA LEU A 69 2.45 8.53 -19.20
C LEU A 69 3.72 7.73 -18.88
N GLY A 70 3.82 6.48 -19.35
CA GLY A 70 5.01 5.64 -19.20
C GLY A 70 6.15 6.01 -20.18
N LYS A 71 5.82 6.67 -21.30
CA LYS A 71 6.79 7.26 -22.24
C LYS A 71 7.30 8.60 -21.76
N GLU A 72 6.55 9.32 -20.93
CA GLU A 72 7.10 10.28 -19.97
C GLU A 72 7.87 9.52 -18.88
N LYS A 73 8.98 8.88 -19.28
CA LYS A 73 10.03 8.55 -18.32
C LYS A 73 10.30 9.85 -17.56
N LYS A 74 10.04 9.87 -16.24
CA LYS A 74 10.70 10.85 -15.35
C LYS A 74 12.15 10.83 -15.79
N PRO A 75 12.71 11.91 -16.36
CA PRO A 75 14.07 11.88 -16.82
C PRO A 75 14.89 11.53 -15.59
N PHE A 76 15.57 10.39 -15.68
CA PHE A 76 16.47 9.82 -14.69
C PHE A 76 16.90 10.87 -13.66
N LEU A 77 16.67 10.58 -12.37
CA LEU A 77 17.35 11.23 -11.26
C LEU A 77 18.85 10.88 -11.35
N GLN A 78 19.54 11.34 -12.38
CA GLN A 78 20.91 11.77 -12.18
C GLN A 78 20.87 12.86 -11.11
N PRO A 79 21.87 12.96 -10.22
CA PRO A 79 21.99 14.07 -9.30
C PRO A 79 22.02 15.35 -10.14
N ARG A 80 20.87 16.00 -10.30
CA ARG A 80 20.77 17.24 -11.04
C ARG A 80 21.55 18.26 -10.22
N LYS A 81 22.44 18.99 -10.89
CA LYS A 81 23.08 20.16 -10.28
C LYS A 81 22.00 21.00 -9.58
N PRO A 82 22.21 21.39 -8.31
CA PRO A 82 21.35 22.35 -7.63
C PRO A 82 21.00 23.52 -8.54
N PHE A 83 19.79 24.07 -8.43
CA PHE A 83 19.33 25.13 -9.33
C PHE A 83 20.32 26.32 -9.41
N CYS A 84 20.96 26.65 -8.29
CA CYS A 84 22.00 27.67 -8.18
C CYS A 84 23.28 27.37 -8.98
N ASP A 85 23.54 26.09 -9.28
CA ASP A 85 24.75 25.61 -9.96
C ASP A 85 24.51 25.39 -11.46
N LEU A 86 23.31 25.74 -11.96
CA LEU A 86 22.98 25.74 -13.38
C LEU A 86 23.43 27.05 -14.03
N GLU A 87 23.82 26.99 -15.31
CA GLU A 87 24.07 28.21 -16.08
C GLU A 87 22.80 29.07 -16.20
N PRO A 88 22.92 30.41 -16.30
CA PRO A 88 21.76 31.31 -16.35
C PRO A 88 20.73 30.96 -17.44
N LYS A 89 21.18 30.49 -18.62
CA LYS A 89 20.28 30.01 -19.69
C LYS A 89 19.50 28.75 -19.29
N ALA A 90 20.16 27.80 -18.63
CA ALA A 90 19.52 26.57 -18.15
C ALA A 90 18.56 26.84 -16.98
N GLN A 91 18.90 27.78 -16.10
CA GLN A 91 18.00 28.28 -15.05
C GLN A 91 16.75 28.92 -15.65
N PHE A 92 16.92 29.77 -16.66
CA PHE A 92 15.80 30.41 -17.37
C PHE A 92 14.90 29.39 -18.06
N HIS A 93 15.49 28.41 -18.76
CA HIS A 93 14.70 27.35 -19.40
C HIS A 93 13.90 26.53 -18.40
N LYS A 94 14.53 26.13 -17.29
CA LYS A 94 13.86 25.38 -16.21
C LYS A 94 12.77 26.20 -15.52
N LYS A 95 12.99 27.51 -15.31
CA LYS A 95 11.95 28.45 -14.85
C LYS A 95 10.80 28.55 -15.83
N SER A 96 11.07 28.64 -17.13
CA SER A 96 10.04 28.68 -18.18
C SER A 96 9.24 27.37 -18.27
N GLU A 97 9.88 26.22 -18.08
CA GLU A 97 9.22 24.91 -18.05
C GLU A 97 8.29 24.77 -16.84
N ILE A 98 8.79 25.13 -15.64
CA ILE A 98 7.99 25.13 -14.41
C ILE A 98 6.83 26.12 -14.52
N LYS A 99 7.06 27.31 -15.10
CA LYS A 99 6.02 28.30 -15.38
C LYS A 99 4.94 27.72 -16.29
N LYS A 100 5.30 27.17 -17.46
CA LYS A 100 4.36 26.56 -18.39
C LYS A 100 3.59 25.40 -17.76
N TRP A 101 4.27 24.59 -16.94
CA TRP A 101 3.62 23.50 -16.22
C TRP A 101 2.59 24.02 -15.22
N LEU A 102 2.95 25.02 -14.40
CA LEU A 102 2.03 25.67 -13.47
C LEU A 102 0.84 26.30 -14.22
N GLU A 103 1.09 27.11 -15.24
CA GLU A 103 0.05 27.74 -16.08
C GLU A 103 -0.90 26.68 -16.68
N LYS A 104 -0.37 25.54 -17.15
CA LYS A 104 -1.18 24.41 -17.65
C LYS A 104 -1.99 23.70 -16.57
N GLN A 105 -1.51 23.66 -15.33
CA GLN A 105 -2.35 23.20 -14.20
C GLN A 105 -3.44 24.22 -13.84
N PHE A 106 -3.17 25.51 -14.03
CA PHE A 106 -4.16 26.59 -13.85
C PHE A 106 -5.22 26.61 -14.97
N GLU A 107 -4.88 26.30 -16.22
CA GLU A 107 -5.83 26.26 -17.35
C GLU A 107 -6.81 25.08 -17.30
N LYS A 108 -6.48 24.00 -16.57
CA LYS A 108 -7.39 22.86 -16.35
C LYS A 108 -8.51 23.12 -15.34
N LEU A 109 -8.61 24.35 -14.82
CA LEU A 109 -9.61 24.74 -13.85
C LEU A 109 -10.89 25.13 -14.59
N PRO A 110 -12.06 24.56 -14.25
CA PRO A 110 -13.29 25.03 -14.84
C PRO A 110 -13.57 26.46 -14.35
N THR A 111 -14.14 27.26 -15.23
CA THR A 111 -14.68 28.58 -14.91
C THR A 111 -16.00 28.37 -14.17
N ASP A 112 -15.92 27.99 -12.90
CA ASP A 112 -17.08 27.47 -12.16
C ASP A 112 -18.00 28.58 -11.66
N TRP A 113 -19.16 28.66 -12.31
CA TRP A 113 -20.39 29.17 -11.74
C TRP A 113 -21.05 28.06 -10.91
N LYS A 114 -21.74 28.41 -9.83
CA LYS A 114 -22.57 27.45 -9.09
C LYS A 114 -23.99 27.54 -9.63
N VAL A 115 -24.52 26.43 -10.15
CA VAL A 115 -25.93 26.33 -10.57
C VAL A 115 -26.77 26.01 -9.34
N VAL A 116 -27.63 26.93 -8.92
CA VAL A 116 -28.57 26.75 -7.82
C VAL A 116 -29.97 26.56 -8.42
N GLU A 117 -30.61 25.44 -8.13
CA GLU A 117 -31.99 25.17 -8.53
C GLU A 117 -32.96 25.62 -7.44
N VAL A 118 -33.87 26.53 -7.79
CA VAL A 118 -34.96 26.99 -6.91
C VAL A 118 -36.27 26.51 -7.49
N GLN A 119 -37.00 25.72 -6.71
CA GLN A 119 -38.34 25.24 -7.05
C GLN A 119 -39.37 26.31 -6.66
N LEU A 120 -40.13 26.79 -7.64
CA LEU A 120 -41.20 27.76 -7.46
C LEU A 120 -42.54 27.11 -7.82
N GLU A 121 -43.45 27.05 -6.86
CA GLU A 121 -44.82 26.56 -7.08
C GLU A 121 -45.78 27.73 -7.32
N VAL A 122 -46.47 27.71 -8.46
CA VAL A 122 -47.54 28.67 -8.77
C VAL A 122 -48.79 27.88 -9.17
N GLY A 123 -49.78 27.84 -8.27
CA GLY A 123 -50.95 26.98 -8.43
C GLY A 123 -50.62 25.51 -8.17
N MET A 124 -51.01 24.60 -9.08
CA MET A 124 -50.70 23.15 -8.98
C MET A 124 -49.48 22.73 -9.82
N VAL A 125 -48.66 23.68 -10.28
CA VAL A 125 -47.52 23.42 -11.16
C VAL A 125 -46.24 23.92 -10.50
N SER A 126 -45.22 23.06 -10.44
CA SER A 126 -43.88 23.40 -9.98
C SER A 126 -42.95 23.73 -11.14
N PHE A 127 -42.13 24.76 -10.97
CA PHE A 127 -41.12 25.18 -11.92
C PHE A 127 -39.74 25.14 -11.25
N ALA A 128 -38.76 24.50 -11.89
CA ALA A 128 -37.36 24.58 -11.50
C ALA A 128 -36.68 25.76 -12.21
N LEU A 129 -36.21 26.74 -11.44
CA LEU A 129 -35.42 27.86 -11.95
C LEU A 129 -33.97 27.67 -11.56
N HIS A 130 -33.09 27.61 -12.56
CA HIS A 130 -31.65 27.48 -12.37
C HIS A 130 -31.00 28.87 -12.41
N PHE A 131 -30.39 29.27 -11.30
CA PHE A 131 -29.64 30.52 -11.19
C PHE A 131 -28.14 30.24 -11.15
N ASN A 132 -27.37 31.09 -11.83
CA ASN A 132 -25.92 31.11 -11.70
C ASN A 132 -25.54 32.10 -10.61
N GLU A 133 -25.08 31.61 -9.47
CA GLU A 133 -24.65 32.45 -8.36
C GLU A 133 -23.20 32.92 -8.58
N ARG A 134 -22.93 34.21 -8.39
CA ARG A 134 -21.57 34.77 -8.39
C ARG A 134 -20.92 34.44 -7.05
N VAL A 135 -19.81 33.73 -7.08
CA VAL A 135 -18.99 33.48 -5.88
C VAL A 135 -18.30 34.79 -5.48
N GLU A 136 -18.31 35.11 -4.19
CA GLU A 136 -17.72 36.35 -3.66
C GLU A 136 -16.20 36.42 -3.96
N PRO A 137 -15.64 37.60 -4.30
CA PRO A 137 -14.23 37.75 -4.71
C PRO A 137 -13.20 37.23 -3.69
N GLU A 138 -13.49 37.31 -2.40
CA GLU A 138 -12.62 36.85 -1.32
C GLU A 138 -12.54 35.32 -1.26
N GLU A 139 -13.64 34.62 -1.53
CA GLU A 139 -13.71 33.16 -1.60
C GLU A 139 -12.97 32.63 -2.84
N ILE A 140 -12.98 33.40 -3.94
CA ILE A 140 -12.19 33.12 -5.15
C ILE A 140 -10.69 33.21 -4.85
N ASP A 141 -10.24 34.24 -4.14
CA ASP A 141 -8.82 34.40 -3.81
C ASP A 141 -8.32 33.32 -2.84
N HIS A 142 -9.14 32.92 -1.87
CA HIS A 142 -8.81 31.82 -0.96
C HIS A 142 -8.66 30.47 -1.69
N LYS A 143 -9.60 30.11 -2.56
CA LYS A 143 -9.50 28.90 -3.40
C LYS A 143 -8.28 28.93 -4.32
N LYS A 144 -7.94 30.11 -4.84
CA LYS A 144 -6.73 30.31 -5.66
C LYS A 144 -5.45 30.07 -4.86
N ILE A 145 -5.38 30.54 -3.60
CA ILE A 145 -4.26 30.29 -2.68
C ILE A 145 -4.12 28.80 -2.40
N GLN A 146 -5.21 28.10 -2.06
CA GLN A 146 -5.20 26.65 -1.78
C GLN A 146 -4.69 25.83 -2.97
N ARG A 147 -5.16 26.14 -4.19
CA ARG A 147 -4.71 25.48 -5.42
C ARG A 147 -3.24 25.71 -5.69
N ALA A 148 -2.77 26.94 -5.50
CA ALA A 148 -1.36 27.29 -5.67
C ALA A 148 -0.46 26.62 -4.63
N LEU A 149 -0.91 26.49 -3.37
CA LEU A 149 -0.20 25.75 -2.33
C LEU A 149 -0.08 24.27 -2.72
N LYS A 150 -1.17 23.63 -3.16
CA LYS A 150 -1.16 22.26 -3.63
C LYS A 150 -0.21 22.05 -4.82
N ALA A 151 -0.30 22.90 -5.85
CA ALA A 151 0.58 22.80 -7.02
C ALA A 151 2.06 23.00 -6.67
N LYS A 152 2.36 23.85 -5.67
CA LYS A 152 3.70 24.05 -5.13
C LYS A 152 4.22 22.79 -4.43
N GLU A 153 3.38 22.10 -3.67
CA GLU A 153 3.74 20.85 -2.98
C GLU A 153 3.88 19.69 -3.95
N ASP A 154 2.91 19.49 -4.85
CA ASP A 154 2.95 18.45 -5.90
C ASP A 154 4.17 18.61 -6.83
N GLY A 155 4.63 19.84 -7.03
CA GLY A 155 5.79 20.19 -7.86
C GLY A 155 7.13 20.25 -7.13
N ASP A 156 7.19 19.92 -5.83
CA ASP A 156 8.39 20.04 -4.98
C ASP A 156 9.04 21.45 -5.05
N VAL A 157 8.23 22.51 -5.14
CA VAL A 157 8.70 23.89 -5.32
C VAL A 157 8.95 24.54 -3.97
N SER A 158 10.18 25.02 -3.73
CA SER A 158 10.53 25.74 -2.49
C SER A 158 9.85 27.11 -2.40
N ASP A 159 9.77 27.69 -1.20
CA ASP A 159 9.22 29.04 -1.00
C ASP A 159 10.02 30.10 -1.78
N SER A 160 11.35 29.95 -1.85
CA SER A 160 12.24 30.81 -2.63
C SER A 160 11.98 30.68 -4.14
N ALA A 161 11.87 29.45 -4.65
CA ALA A 161 11.56 29.23 -6.07
C ALA A 161 10.16 29.77 -6.44
N TYR A 162 9.17 29.57 -5.57
CA TYR A 162 7.83 30.13 -5.75
C TYR A 162 7.85 31.66 -5.77
N HIS A 163 8.64 32.29 -4.90
CA HIS A 163 8.78 33.75 -4.87
C HIS A 163 9.35 34.29 -6.20
N GLU A 164 10.39 33.65 -6.73
CA GLU A 164 10.96 34.04 -8.04
C GLU A 164 9.94 33.86 -9.18
N LEU A 165 9.17 32.77 -9.17
CA LEU A 165 8.10 32.54 -10.13
C LEU A 165 7.01 33.62 -10.04
N LYS A 166 6.61 34.00 -8.82
CA LYS A 166 5.65 35.08 -8.58
C LYS A 166 6.16 36.43 -9.10
N MET A 167 7.45 36.72 -8.98
CA MET A 167 8.03 37.94 -9.53
C MET A 167 7.93 38.03 -11.06
N VAL A 168 8.03 36.89 -11.74
CA VAL A 168 7.90 36.82 -13.21
C VAL A 168 6.44 36.75 -13.66
N ALA A 169 5.59 36.06 -12.90
CA ALA A 169 4.20 35.80 -13.26
C ALA A 169 3.24 36.92 -12.86
N GLY A 170 3.65 37.86 -12.00
CA GLY A 170 2.84 39.01 -11.61
C GLY A 170 1.56 38.60 -10.87
N SER A 171 0.44 39.26 -11.14
CA SER A 171 -0.86 39.03 -10.48
C SER A 171 -1.49 37.65 -10.72
N SER A 172 -0.95 36.86 -11.66
CA SER A 172 -1.46 35.51 -11.95
C SER A 172 -1.30 34.55 -10.77
N LEU A 173 -0.20 34.63 -10.01
CA LEU A 173 0.06 33.78 -8.84
C LEU A 173 -0.32 34.47 -7.52
N PRO A 174 -0.80 33.74 -6.50
CA PRO A 174 -0.96 34.28 -5.16
C PRO A 174 0.36 34.72 -4.52
N SER A 175 0.28 35.63 -3.54
CA SER A 175 1.45 36.06 -2.78
C SER A 175 2.04 34.91 -1.95
N LEU A 176 3.36 34.89 -1.76
CA LEU A 176 4.00 33.90 -0.89
C LEU A 176 3.46 33.98 0.54
N TYR A 177 3.17 35.19 1.03
CA TYR A 177 2.55 35.40 2.32
C TYR A 177 1.19 34.69 2.44
N GLY A 178 0.34 34.81 1.40
CA GLY A 178 -0.95 34.10 1.36
C GLY A 178 -0.78 32.58 1.42
N ILE A 179 0.17 32.04 0.66
CA ILE A 179 0.52 30.61 0.67
C ILE A 179 0.99 30.14 2.06
N GLN A 180 1.85 30.93 2.71
CA GLN A 180 2.35 30.60 4.06
C GLN A 180 1.26 30.69 5.12
N LYS A 181 0.37 31.68 5.02
CA LYS A 181 -0.79 31.82 5.89
C LYS A 181 -1.73 30.62 5.75
N GLU A 182 -2.02 30.21 4.51
CA GLU A 182 -2.85 29.04 4.24
C GLU A 182 -2.22 27.74 4.74
N ARG A 183 -0.93 27.52 4.47
CA ARG A 183 -0.19 26.36 4.99
C ARG A 183 -0.26 26.30 6.52
N LYS A 184 -0.10 27.46 7.19
CA LYS A 184 -0.22 27.54 8.66
C LYS A 184 -1.64 27.20 9.13
N ALA A 185 -2.67 27.65 8.42
CA ALA A 185 -4.05 27.32 8.72
C ALA A 185 -4.31 25.81 8.55
N GLN A 186 -3.85 25.21 7.45
CA GLN A 186 -3.99 23.77 7.20
C GLN A 186 -3.22 22.92 8.22
N ASN A 187 -2.01 23.32 8.59
CA ASN A 187 -1.23 22.65 9.64
C ASN A 187 -1.87 22.73 11.03
N ALA A 188 -2.79 23.69 11.25
CA ALA A 188 -3.51 23.83 12.51
C ALA A 188 -4.75 22.94 12.59
N ILE A 189 -5.20 22.32 11.48
CA ILE A 189 -6.40 21.47 11.43
C ILE A 189 -6.23 20.24 12.33
N ILE A 190 -5.10 19.54 12.20
CA ILE A 190 -4.76 18.37 13.01
C ILE A 190 -3.48 18.70 13.77
N PRO A 191 -3.56 18.98 15.07
CA PRO A 191 -2.40 19.35 15.86
C PRO A 191 -1.29 18.28 15.79
N ILE A 192 -0.05 18.77 15.65
CA ILE A 192 1.15 17.94 15.78
C ILE A 192 1.64 18.09 17.21
N THR A 193 1.68 16.99 17.94
CA THR A 193 2.12 16.94 19.35
C THR A 193 3.51 16.33 19.41
N GLU A 194 4.47 17.08 19.95
CA GLU A 194 5.81 16.55 20.21
C GLU A 194 5.76 15.47 21.29
N PHE A 195 6.65 14.47 21.18
CA PHE A 195 6.73 13.44 22.21
C PHE A 195 7.28 14.00 23.52
N GLU A 196 6.73 13.53 24.64
CA GLU A 196 7.27 13.86 25.95
C GLU A 196 8.66 13.23 26.16
N GLY A 197 9.60 13.99 26.71
CA GLY A 197 10.94 13.51 27.11
C GLY A 197 12.03 13.68 26.05
N ASN A 198 13.01 12.76 26.04
CA ASN A 198 14.23 12.86 25.21
C ASN A 198 14.04 12.37 23.75
N ALA A 199 12.88 11.85 23.39
CA ALA A 199 12.61 11.36 22.05
C ALA A 199 12.32 12.54 21.11
N LYS A 200 13.21 12.79 20.14
CA LYS A 200 12.98 13.81 19.12
C LYS A 200 11.98 13.28 18.10
N GLY A 201 10.75 13.78 18.14
CA GLY A 201 9.71 13.36 17.22
C GLY A 201 8.36 13.94 17.58
N CYS A 202 7.36 13.58 16.79
CA CYS A 202 6.00 14.04 16.99
C CYS A 202 4.97 12.98 16.57
N SER A 203 3.74 13.21 17.00
CA SER A 203 2.57 12.41 16.65
C SER A 203 1.35 13.28 16.39
N ARG A 204 0.33 12.70 15.80
CA ARG A 204 -1.00 13.25 15.62
C ARG A 204 -2.01 12.29 16.22
N SER A 205 -3.09 12.82 16.79
CA SER A 205 -4.19 11.98 17.29
C SER A 205 -4.83 11.22 16.12
N ILE A 206 -4.96 9.91 16.29
CA ILE A 206 -5.70 9.05 15.36
C ILE A 206 -7.17 9.49 15.32
N LYS A 207 -7.76 9.83 16.47
CA LYS A 207 -9.14 10.32 16.57
C LYS A 207 -9.36 11.59 15.75
N ASP A 208 -8.43 12.55 15.82
CA ASP A 208 -8.53 13.81 15.07
C ASP A 208 -8.41 13.55 13.56
N ILE A 209 -7.49 12.67 13.15
CA ILE A 209 -7.36 12.28 11.74
C ILE A 209 -8.64 11.62 11.23
N LEU A 210 -9.24 10.71 12.00
CA LEU A 210 -10.49 10.04 11.63
C LEU A 210 -11.66 11.03 11.55
N SER A 211 -11.77 11.95 12.51
CA SER A 211 -12.80 12.99 12.52
C SER A 211 -12.67 13.91 11.29
N TYR A 212 -11.44 14.29 10.94
CA TYR A 212 -11.17 15.06 9.72
C TYR A 212 -11.46 14.27 8.43
N SER A 213 -11.31 12.94 8.47
CA SER A 213 -11.55 12.05 7.32
C SER A 213 -13.00 11.57 7.22
N SER A 214 -13.95 12.31 7.78
CA SER A 214 -15.36 11.90 7.85
C SER A 214 -16.01 11.63 6.49
N ASP A 215 -15.60 12.34 5.43
CA ASP A 215 -16.04 12.09 4.06
C ASP A 215 -15.64 10.69 3.55
N VAL A 216 -14.47 10.19 3.97
CA VAL A 216 -14.01 8.85 3.61
C VAL A 216 -14.84 7.79 4.35
N ILE A 217 -15.15 8.05 5.63
CA ILE A 217 -15.91 7.16 6.50
C ILE A 217 -17.36 7.05 6.05
N GLY A 218 -18.02 8.18 5.75
CA GLY A 218 -19.43 8.22 5.35
C GLY A 218 -19.76 7.43 4.08
N ASN A 219 -18.74 7.20 3.23
CA ASN A 219 -18.87 6.41 2.01
C ASN A 219 -18.66 4.90 2.20
N ALA A 220 -18.24 4.44 3.38
CA ALA A 220 -17.80 3.06 3.60
C ALA A 220 -18.92 2.03 3.81
N GLY A 221 -20.16 2.46 4.01
CA GLY A 221 -21.32 1.57 4.18
C GLY A 221 -21.24 0.69 5.43
N GLY A 222 -21.94 1.06 6.51
CA GLY A 222 -21.99 0.30 7.76
C GLY A 222 -21.23 0.97 8.92
N ASN A 223 -21.26 0.33 10.09
CA ASN A 223 -20.77 0.92 11.35
C ASN A 223 -19.39 0.38 11.76
N VAL A 224 -18.66 -0.28 10.86
CA VAL A 224 -17.33 -0.83 11.13
C VAL A 224 -16.32 -0.14 10.22
N ILE A 225 -15.29 0.47 10.81
CA ILE A 225 -14.18 1.05 10.07
C ILE A 225 -12.98 0.14 10.24
N THR A 226 -12.56 -0.52 9.16
CA THR A 226 -11.29 -1.26 9.16
C THR A 226 -10.13 -0.31 8.88
N LEU A 227 -9.10 -0.33 9.73
CA LEU A 227 -7.88 0.47 9.58
C LEU A 227 -6.65 -0.43 9.56
N ARG A 228 -5.78 -0.23 8.57
CA ARG A 228 -4.50 -0.92 8.48
C ARG A 228 -3.41 -0.10 9.16
N PHE A 229 -2.89 -0.59 10.29
CA PHE A 229 -1.73 -0.03 10.95
C PHE A 229 -0.42 -0.53 10.32
N SER A 230 0.57 0.36 10.25
CA SER A 230 1.88 0.11 9.67
C SER A 230 2.97 0.94 10.33
N GLY A 231 4.21 0.55 10.11
CA GLY A 231 5.36 1.41 10.36
C GLY A 231 6.60 0.86 9.67
N ASP A 232 7.62 1.71 9.57
CA ASP A 232 8.91 1.37 8.99
C ASP A 232 10.02 2.22 9.62
N GLY A 233 11.19 1.62 9.76
CA GLY A 233 12.41 2.27 10.22
C GLY A 233 13.36 2.53 9.05
N ARG A 234 13.60 3.81 8.74
CA ARG A 234 14.48 4.23 7.65
C ARG A 234 15.75 4.92 8.16
N LYS A 235 16.88 4.68 7.49
CA LYS A 235 18.08 5.53 7.62
C LYS A 235 17.86 6.83 6.84
N THR A 236 17.76 7.96 7.55
CA THR A 236 17.52 9.29 6.98
C THR A 236 18.83 9.99 6.65
N THR A 237 19.86 9.79 7.47
CA THR A 237 21.23 10.22 7.17
C THR A 237 22.22 9.13 7.54
N LYS A 238 23.53 9.36 7.30
CA LYS A 238 24.59 8.45 7.75
C LYS A 238 24.56 8.21 9.28
N LYS A 239 24.02 9.15 10.05
CA LYS A 239 24.03 9.13 11.53
C LYS A 239 22.63 9.04 12.15
N LEU A 240 21.57 9.32 11.39
CA LEU A 240 20.20 9.43 11.88
C LEU A 240 19.32 8.37 11.23
N GLY A 241 18.68 7.56 12.06
CA GLY A 241 17.52 6.75 11.68
C GLY A 241 16.25 7.44 12.14
N SER A 242 15.18 7.31 11.39
CA SER A 242 13.84 7.72 11.81
C SER A 242 12.88 6.56 11.65
N VAL A 243 11.89 6.50 12.52
CA VAL A 243 10.79 5.53 12.45
C VAL A 243 9.50 6.29 12.24
N MET A 244 8.70 5.83 11.29
CA MET A 244 7.40 6.40 10.99
C MET A 244 6.32 5.33 11.18
N THR A 245 5.16 5.73 11.73
CA THR A 245 3.96 4.88 11.75
C THR A 245 2.82 5.56 11.00
N THR A 246 2.01 4.74 10.33
CA THR A 246 0.89 5.20 9.52
C THR A 246 -0.34 4.32 9.76
N PHE A 247 -1.51 4.84 9.39
CA PHE A 247 -2.64 3.99 9.05
C PHE A 247 -3.23 4.36 7.70
N CYS A 248 -3.98 3.44 7.11
CA CYS A 248 -4.82 3.75 5.95
C CYS A 248 -6.15 2.99 6.03
N PHE A 249 -7.16 3.47 5.30
CA PHE A 249 -8.35 2.69 4.99
C PHE A 249 -7.99 1.64 3.93
N PRO A 250 -8.12 0.32 4.22
CA PRO A 250 -7.88 -0.71 3.22
C PRO A 250 -8.82 -0.49 2.02
N ALA A 251 -8.27 -0.37 0.81
CA ALA A 251 -9.10 -0.21 -0.38
C ALA A 251 -9.86 -1.50 -0.67
N GLU A 252 -11.19 -1.41 -0.85
CA GLU A 252 -12.01 -2.60 -1.12
C GLU A 252 -11.69 -3.24 -2.47
N ASN A 253 -11.37 -2.48 -3.53
CA ASN A 253 -10.99 -3.06 -4.83
C ASN A 253 -10.18 -2.08 -5.70
N SER A 254 -9.02 -2.53 -6.21
CA SER A 254 -8.35 -2.09 -7.46
C SER A 254 -7.85 -0.64 -7.65
N VAL A 255 -8.11 0.31 -6.75
CA VAL A 255 -7.43 1.61 -6.82
C VAL A 255 -5.99 1.43 -6.35
N LYS A 256 -5.01 1.80 -7.19
CA LYS A 256 -3.58 1.74 -6.85
C LYS A 256 -3.36 2.30 -5.44
N ARG A 257 -2.64 1.57 -4.59
CA ARG A 257 -2.15 2.09 -3.31
C ARG A 257 -1.44 3.42 -3.58
N SER A 258 -2.02 4.52 -3.12
CA SER A 258 -1.44 5.84 -3.24
C SER A 258 -0.85 6.25 -1.89
N PRO A 259 0.37 6.79 -1.83
CA PRO A 259 0.90 7.42 -0.63
C PRO A 259 -0.04 8.49 -0.05
N GLU A 260 -0.88 9.11 -0.88
CA GLU A 260 -1.85 10.13 -0.47
C GLU A 260 -2.95 9.59 0.47
N ARG A 261 -3.13 8.27 0.54
CA ARG A 261 -4.09 7.61 1.45
C ARG A 261 -3.42 7.01 2.69
N GLU A 262 -2.12 7.25 2.88
CA GLU A 262 -1.38 6.87 4.08
C GLU A 262 -1.37 8.03 5.07
N TYR A 263 -2.13 7.90 6.15
CA TYR A 263 -2.17 8.89 7.21
C TYR A 263 -1.01 8.67 8.16
N CYS A 264 -0.05 9.58 8.16
CA CYS A 264 1.06 9.57 9.12
C CYS A 264 0.54 9.81 10.55
N ILE A 265 0.80 8.87 11.45
CA ILE A 265 0.44 8.98 12.87
C ILE A 265 1.61 9.56 13.64
N SER A 266 2.81 9.08 13.38
CA SER A 266 3.99 9.54 14.10
C SER A 266 5.28 9.42 13.30
N ILE A 267 6.26 10.25 13.69
CA ILE A 267 7.64 10.15 13.25
C ILE A 267 8.57 10.49 14.42
N TYR A 268 9.62 9.69 14.61
CA TYR A 268 10.67 10.01 15.58
C TYR A 268 12.05 9.62 15.11
N ASP A 269 13.06 10.33 15.59
CA ASP A 269 14.46 10.01 15.42
C ASP A 269 14.87 8.91 16.40
N GLY A 270 15.36 7.80 15.88
CA GLY A 270 15.79 6.71 16.71
C GLY A 270 15.89 5.39 15.97
N LYS A 271 15.99 4.32 16.76
CA LYS A 271 16.00 2.96 16.24
C LYS A 271 14.59 2.38 16.33
N GLU A 272 14.27 1.58 15.33
CA GLU A 272 13.15 0.65 15.37
C GLU A 272 13.56 -0.54 16.25
N SER A 273 13.32 -0.40 17.55
CA SER A 273 13.50 -1.44 18.56
C SER A 273 12.34 -1.40 19.55
N TYR A 274 12.01 -2.56 20.13
CA TYR A 274 10.88 -2.72 21.03
C TYR A 274 10.83 -1.67 22.15
N ASP A 275 11.92 -1.47 22.88
CA ASP A 275 11.93 -0.56 24.04
C ASP A 275 11.69 0.91 23.64
N ILE A 276 12.25 1.34 22.51
CA ILE A 276 12.09 2.70 22.01
C ILE A 276 10.67 2.89 21.48
N LEU A 277 10.16 1.94 20.67
CA LEU A 277 8.78 1.97 20.20
C LEU A 277 7.80 2.03 21.39
N LYS A 278 7.99 1.17 22.39
CA LYS A 278 7.15 1.12 23.59
C LYS A 278 7.16 2.44 24.37
N ALA A 279 8.34 3.04 24.54
CA ALA A 279 8.48 4.28 25.30
C ALA A 279 7.95 5.49 24.53
N THR A 280 8.37 5.65 23.26
CA THR A 280 8.07 6.82 22.44
C THR A 280 6.62 6.81 21.94
N LEU A 281 6.09 5.65 21.53
CA LEU A 281 4.74 5.55 20.94
C LEU A 281 3.67 5.08 21.94
N ARG A 282 3.93 5.17 23.25
CA ARG A 282 2.97 4.76 24.29
C ARG A 282 1.59 5.39 24.07
N GLY A 283 1.53 6.72 23.91
CA GLY A 283 0.27 7.45 23.71
C GLY A 283 -0.47 7.01 22.44
N VAL A 284 0.25 6.75 21.36
CA VAL A 284 -0.31 6.24 20.10
C VAL A 284 -0.92 4.84 20.31
N PHE A 285 -0.21 3.93 20.96
CA PHE A 285 -0.72 2.58 21.21
C PHE A 285 -1.90 2.56 22.18
N ASP A 286 -1.90 3.45 23.18
CA ASP A 286 -3.02 3.58 24.10
C ASP A 286 -4.27 4.13 23.39
N GLU A 287 -4.11 5.11 22.49
CA GLU A 287 -5.19 5.61 21.65
C GLU A 287 -5.74 4.52 20.71
N MET A 288 -4.87 3.73 20.06
CA MET A 288 -5.30 2.60 19.23
C MET A 288 -6.14 1.58 20.01
N LYS A 289 -5.70 1.23 21.23
CA LYS A 289 -6.42 0.30 22.11
C LYS A 289 -7.76 0.87 22.57
N ALA A 290 -7.81 2.17 22.90
CA ALA A 290 -9.06 2.83 23.26
C ALA A 290 -10.05 2.78 22.10
N LEU A 291 -9.63 3.21 20.90
CA LEU A 291 -10.44 3.17 19.68
C LEU A 291 -10.95 1.77 19.33
N GLY A 292 -10.10 0.75 19.47
CA GLY A 292 -10.51 -0.64 19.23
C GLY A 292 -11.54 -1.20 20.23
N ARG A 293 -11.66 -0.59 21.42
CA ARG A 293 -12.60 -1.03 22.48
C ARG A 293 -13.90 -0.22 22.48
N THR A 294 -13.78 1.09 22.31
CA THR A 294 -14.91 2.02 22.45
C THR A 294 -15.45 2.51 21.11
N GLY A 295 -14.73 2.29 20.01
CA GLY A 295 -15.07 2.92 18.74
C GLY A 295 -14.83 4.43 18.74
N ILE A 296 -15.45 5.11 17.78
CA ILE A 296 -15.40 6.57 17.60
C ILE A 296 -16.76 7.11 17.16
N LEU A 297 -17.10 8.32 17.60
CA LEU A 297 -18.26 9.08 17.12
C LEU A 297 -17.80 10.05 16.03
N VAL A 298 -18.32 9.90 14.81
CA VAL A 298 -18.02 10.79 13.67
C VAL A 298 -19.34 11.25 13.06
N ASN A 299 -19.55 12.57 12.98
CA ASN A 299 -20.78 13.19 12.47
C ASN A 299 -22.08 12.65 13.12
N GLY A 300 -22.03 12.35 14.42
CA GLY A 300 -23.17 11.82 15.18
C GLY A 300 -23.43 10.32 14.99
N LEU A 301 -22.61 9.62 14.22
CA LEU A 301 -22.70 8.17 14.02
C LEU A 301 -21.57 7.45 14.76
N GLU A 302 -21.90 6.37 15.45
CA GLU A 302 -20.95 5.53 16.18
C GLU A 302 -20.36 4.45 15.26
N TYR A 303 -19.04 4.37 15.24
CA TYR A 303 -18.29 3.40 14.46
C TYR A 303 -17.41 2.56 15.37
N THR A 304 -17.44 1.24 15.19
CA THR A 304 -16.44 0.33 15.76
C THR A 304 -15.19 0.34 14.90
N ILE A 305 -14.00 0.36 15.52
CA ILE A 305 -12.73 0.32 14.81
C ILE A 305 -12.19 -1.10 14.77
N ASP A 306 -11.94 -1.61 13.57
CA ASP A 306 -11.29 -2.90 13.35
C ASP A 306 -9.84 -2.72 12.87
N TRP A 307 -8.87 -3.12 13.68
CA TRP A 307 -7.45 -2.98 13.34
C TRP A 307 -6.92 -4.22 12.61
N VAL A 308 -6.31 -3.98 11.45
CA VAL A 308 -5.41 -4.94 10.77
C VAL A 308 -3.99 -4.38 10.76
N MET A 309 -2.99 -5.24 10.69
CA MET A 309 -1.59 -4.81 10.61
C MET A 309 -0.93 -5.37 9.36
N CYS A 310 -0.17 -4.54 8.66
CA CYS A 310 0.66 -4.97 7.53
C CYS A 310 1.86 -4.02 7.45
N ALA A 311 3.04 -4.53 7.77
CA ALA A 311 4.31 -3.82 7.72
C ALA A 311 5.43 -4.82 7.44
N ASP A 312 6.66 -4.33 7.28
CA ASP A 312 7.81 -5.21 7.11
C ASP A 312 7.97 -6.16 8.32
N TRP A 313 8.62 -7.29 8.08
CA TRP A 313 8.72 -8.36 9.08
C TRP A 313 9.34 -7.88 10.40
N LYS A 314 10.33 -6.98 10.35
CA LYS A 314 11.09 -6.55 11.53
C LYS A 314 10.24 -5.64 12.40
N PHE A 315 9.52 -4.69 11.78
CA PHE A 315 8.59 -3.83 12.50
C PHE A 315 7.48 -4.66 13.16
N VAL A 316 6.86 -5.59 12.42
CA VAL A 316 5.82 -6.49 12.96
C VAL A 316 6.34 -7.32 14.13
N ALA A 317 7.54 -7.91 14.00
CA ALA A 317 8.14 -8.70 15.06
C ALA A 317 8.39 -7.85 16.32
N CYS A 318 8.87 -6.61 16.17
CA CYS A 318 9.02 -5.68 17.27
C CYS A 318 7.67 -5.35 17.93
N ILE A 319 6.65 -4.97 17.17
CA ILE A 319 5.33 -4.62 17.72
C ILE A 319 4.68 -5.80 18.46
N LEU A 320 4.85 -7.03 17.97
CA LEU A 320 4.25 -8.23 18.57
C LEU A 320 5.15 -8.92 19.62
N GLY A 321 6.35 -8.38 19.87
CA GLY A 321 7.29 -8.93 20.84
C GLY A 321 7.89 -10.29 20.45
N ILE A 322 8.04 -10.54 19.14
CA ILE A 322 8.65 -11.75 18.58
C ILE A 322 10.16 -11.52 18.38
N ASN A 323 10.96 -12.56 18.62
CA ASN A 323 12.41 -12.55 18.46
C ASN A 323 12.85 -12.39 16.99
N SER A 324 14.15 -12.26 16.79
CA SER A 324 14.91 -12.20 15.55
C SER A 324 14.52 -13.24 14.48
N PRO A 325 14.65 -12.89 13.18
CA PRO A 325 14.33 -13.79 12.07
C PRO A 325 15.28 -15.00 12.03
N CYS A 326 16.41 -14.90 12.71
CA CYS A 326 17.39 -15.98 12.84
C CYS A 326 17.17 -16.87 14.07
N ALA A 327 16.15 -16.63 14.90
CA ALA A 327 15.86 -17.47 16.05
C ALA A 327 15.34 -18.85 15.65
N LEU A 328 15.41 -19.83 16.56
CA LEU A 328 14.84 -21.16 16.34
C LEU A 328 13.34 -21.09 16.05
N TYR A 329 12.62 -20.24 16.79
CA TYR A 329 11.20 -19.93 16.59
C TYR A 329 11.11 -18.46 16.17
N PHE A 330 10.95 -18.23 14.87
CA PHE A 330 11.00 -16.90 14.26
C PHE A 330 9.67 -16.50 13.62
N CYS A 331 8.79 -17.47 13.34
CA CYS A 331 7.55 -17.20 12.62
C CYS A 331 6.62 -16.31 13.45
N ILE A 332 6.11 -15.27 12.81
CA ILE A 332 5.16 -14.32 13.39
C ILE A 332 3.83 -15.01 13.70
N TRP A 333 3.37 -15.95 12.86
CA TRP A 333 2.01 -16.50 12.93
C TRP A 333 1.91 -17.83 13.69
N CYS A 334 2.98 -18.61 13.72
CA CYS A 334 2.96 -19.94 14.33
C CYS A 334 4.24 -20.26 15.11
N GLU A 335 4.26 -21.44 15.70
CA GLU A 335 5.37 -21.91 16.54
C GLU A 335 6.32 -22.86 15.79
N CYS A 336 6.35 -22.76 14.46
CA CYS A 336 7.26 -23.58 13.66
C CYS A 336 8.70 -23.28 14.06
N SER A 337 9.49 -24.35 14.21
CA SER A 337 10.92 -24.20 14.39
C SER A 337 11.63 -24.11 13.03
N LYS A 338 12.85 -23.56 13.00
CA LYS A 338 13.70 -23.54 11.81
C LYS A 338 13.87 -24.90 11.13
N ARG A 339 13.83 -25.99 11.90
CA ARG A 339 13.95 -27.36 11.40
C ARG A 339 12.80 -27.75 10.48
N MET A 340 11.66 -27.08 10.60
CA MET A 340 10.44 -27.40 9.87
C MET A 340 10.26 -26.56 8.60
N ILE A 341 11.11 -25.55 8.34
CA ILE A 341 10.98 -24.68 7.15
C ILE A 341 11.09 -25.46 5.82
N ARG A 342 11.79 -26.60 5.84
CA ARG A 342 11.98 -27.47 4.67
C ARG A 342 11.18 -28.77 4.77
N ASP A 343 10.24 -28.83 5.72
CA ASP A 343 9.37 -29.99 5.86
C ASP A 343 8.14 -29.84 4.96
N PHE A 344 8.29 -30.28 3.71
CA PHE A 344 7.23 -30.27 2.71
C PHE A 344 6.16 -31.34 2.95
N SER A 345 6.30 -32.19 3.98
CA SER A 345 5.23 -33.11 4.39
C SER A 345 4.08 -32.37 5.10
N ILE A 346 4.31 -31.14 5.55
CA ILE A 346 3.32 -30.30 6.21
C ILE A 346 2.52 -29.55 5.12
N PRO A 347 1.24 -29.92 4.87
CA PRO A 347 0.49 -29.37 3.75
C PRO A 347 0.07 -27.91 3.98
N GLN A 348 -0.07 -27.51 5.24
CA GLN A 348 -0.46 -26.16 5.62
C GLN A 348 0.11 -25.76 6.98
N TRP A 349 0.45 -24.49 7.11
CA TRP A 349 0.90 -23.87 8.36
C TRP A 349 -0.21 -22.97 8.91
N PRO A 350 -1.05 -23.47 9.84
CA PRO A 350 -2.10 -22.64 10.41
C PRO A 350 -1.50 -21.53 11.28
N ILE A 351 -2.23 -20.42 11.41
CA ILE A 351 -1.93 -19.38 12.39
C ILE A 351 -2.30 -19.95 13.76
N THR A 352 -1.29 -20.23 14.60
CA THR A 352 -1.50 -20.85 15.93
C THR A 352 -1.28 -19.89 17.07
N ARG A 353 -0.58 -18.77 16.85
CA ARG A 353 -0.31 -17.77 17.89
C ARG A 353 -1.54 -16.93 18.18
N THR A 354 -1.72 -16.61 19.45
CA THR A 354 -2.72 -15.63 19.94
C THR A 354 -2.07 -14.64 20.89
N LEU A 355 -2.69 -13.47 21.08
CA LEU A 355 -2.19 -12.48 22.05
C LEU A 355 -2.11 -13.06 23.47
N ASN A 356 -3.09 -13.86 23.88
CA ASN A 356 -3.13 -14.48 25.20
C ASN A 356 -1.98 -15.48 25.42
N GLN A 357 -1.68 -16.31 24.41
CA GLN A 357 -0.52 -17.20 24.46
C GLN A 357 0.79 -16.42 24.56
N CYS A 358 0.93 -15.35 23.77
CA CYS A 358 2.14 -14.52 23.83
C CYS A 358 2.29 -13.89 25.22
N ARG A 359 1.24 -13.28 25.79
CA ARG A 359 1.26 -12.70 27.14
C ARG A 359 1.65 -13.71 28.21
N ALA A 360 1.12 -14.94 28.13
CA ALA A 360 1.42 -16.00 29.09
C ALA A 360 2.85 -16.57 28.98
N ARG A 361 3.54 -16.37 27.85
CA ARG A 361 4.85 -16.97 27.56
C ARG A 361 6.05 -16.05 27.75
N VAL A 362 5.82 -14.74 27.92
CA VAL A 362 6.91 -13.79 28.20
C VAL A 362 7.64 -14.21 29.46
N GLY A 363 8.97 -14.36 29.38
CA GLY A 363 9.81 -14.78 30.51
C GLY A 363 9.82 -16.29 30.79
N CYS A 364 9.09 -17.11 30.03
CA CYS A 364 9.13 -18.56 30.19
C CYS A 364 10.35 -19.20 29.48
N PRO A 365 10.93 -20.30 30.02
CA PRO A 365 12.02 -21.03 29.36
C PRO A 365 11.67 -21.55 27.95
N ASN A 366 10.39 -21.86 27.72
CA ASN A 366 9.87 -22.32 26.43
C ASN A 366 9.00 -21.25 25.77
N ALA A 367 9.47 -20.00 25.71
CA ALA A 367 8.71 -18.88 25.16
C ALA A 367 8.39 -19.00 23.65
N LYS A 368 8.95 -20.00 22.96
CA LYS A 368 8.76 -20.26 21.51
C LYS A 368 8.93 -18.98 20.67
N GLY A 369 9.97 -18.21 20.96
CA GLY A 369 10.29 -16.98 20.21
C GLY A 369 9.56 -15.72 20.68
N VAL A 370 8.68 -15.79 21.67
CA VAL A 370 8.14 -14.60 22.35
C VAL A 370 9.21 -14.04 23.28
N GLN A 371 9.52 -12.76 23.18
CA GLN A 371 10.47 -12.06 24.04
C GLN A 371 9.82 -10.97 24.89
N CYS A 372 8.81 -10.32 24.32
CA CYS A 372 8.18 -9.17 24.94
C CYS A 372 6.66 -9.25 24.80
N LEU A 373 5.95 -8.43 25.56
CA LEU A 373 4.50 -8.30 25.42
C LEU A 373 4.18 -7.57 24.11
N PRO A 374 3.11 -7.97 23.38
CA PRO A 374 2.63 -7.19 22.24
C PRO A 374 2.29 -5.75 22.65
N LEU A 375 2.70 -4.78 21.84
CA LEU A 375 2.47 -3.35 22.10
C LEU A 375 1.05 -2.91 21.71
N VAL A 376 0.43 -3.63 20.77
CA VAL A 376 -0.92 -3.40 20.25
C VAL A 376 -1.81 -4.62 20.47
N ASP A 377 -3.12 -4.40 20.50
CA ASP A 377 -4.14 -5.45 20.66
C ASP A 377 -4.67 -5.93 19.28
N ILE A 378 -3.76 -6.29 18.37
CA ILE A 378 -4.10 -6.83 17.04
C ILE A 378 -3.83 -8.34 17.03
N GLU A 379 -4.87 -9.14 16.78
CA GLU A 379 -4.73 -10.59 16.71
C GLU A 379 -3.90 -11.04 15.50
N PHE A 380 -3.18 -12.16 15.65
CA PHE A 380 -2.27 -12.68 14.62
C PHE A 380 -2.99 -13.05 13.30
N THR A 381 -4.28 -13.36 13.36
CA THR A 381 -5.13 -13.57 12.18
C THR A 381 -5.38 -12.30 11.36
N LYS A 382 -5.17 -11.12 11.96
CA LYS A 382 -5.30 -9.79 11.34
C LYS A 382 -3.94 -9.18 10.98
N VAL A 383 -2.86 -9.96 11.10
CA VAL A 383 -1.51 -9.59 10.67
C VAL A 383 -1.29 -10.11 9.26
N ILE A 384 -1.32 -9.21 8.29
CA ILE A 384 -1.21 -9.52 6.87
C ILE A 384 0.27 -9.46 6.45
N PRO A 385 0.80 -10.48 5.75
CA PRO A 385 2.16 -10.44 5.22
C PRO A 385 2.36 -9.27 4.26
N ASP A 386 3.48 -8.57 4.39
CA ASP A 386 3.90 -7.57 3.42
C ASP A 386 4.36 -8.26 2.11
N THR A 387 3.52 -8.17 1.09
CA THR A 387 3.78 -8.76 -0.22
C THR A 387 4.96 -8.14 -0.94
N LEU A 388 5.25 -6.85 -0.72
CA LEU A 388 6.37 -6.16 -1.39
C LEU A 388 7.69 -6.70 -0.85
N HIS A 389 7.86 -6.70 0.48
CA HIS A 389 9.06 -7.22 1.11
C HIS A 389 9.20 -8.74 0.95
N LEU A 390 8.09 -9.48 0.92
CA LEU A 390 8.11 -10.91 0.61
C LEU A 390 8.60 -11.18 -0.82
N LYS A 391 8.07 -10.44 -1.81
CA LYS A 391 8.52 -10.55 -3.21
C LYS A 391 10.01 -10.25 -3.34
N LEU A 392 10.47 -9.12 -2.79
CA LEU A 392 11.89 -8.75 -2.75
C LEU A 392 12.75 -9.86 -2.13
N ARG A 393 12.27 -10.46 -1.03
CA ARG A 393 13.01 -11.51 -0.34
C ARG A 393 13.14 -12.79 -1.16
N ILE A 394 12.05 -13.22 -1.81
CA ILE A 394 12.04 -14.41 -2.68
C ILE A 394 12.98 -14.17 -3.87
N MET A 395 12.80 -13.06 -4.57
CA MET A 395 13.61 -12.71 -5.73
C MET A 395 15.10 -12.60 -5.40
N GLY A 396 15.44 -11.91 -4.31
CA GLY A 396 16.82 -11.81 -3.85
C GLY A 396 17.42 -13.17 -3.44
N LYS A 397 16.61 -14.11 -2.93
CA LYS A 397 17.07 -15.47 -2.61
C LYS A 397 17.33 -16.30 -3.85
N LEU A 398 16.50 -16.18 -4.88
CA LEU A 398 16.73 -16.84 -6.16
C LEU A 398 18.00 -16.31 -6.83
N LEU A 399 18.17 -14.98 -6.90
CA LEU A 399 19.39 -14.39 -7.46
C LEU A 399 20.63 -14.79 -6.67
N ASN A 400 20.55 -14.85 -5.34
CA ASN A 400 21.67 -15.31 -4.51
C ASN A 400 22.12 -16.73 -4.86
N GLN A 401 21.19 -17.65 -5.17
CA GLN A 401 21.55 -19.00 -5.60
C GLN A 401 22.34 -18.98 -6.91
N VAL A 402 21.84 -18.23 -7.90
CA VAL A 402 22.49 -18.07 -9.21
C VAL A 402 23.87 -17.43 -9.08
N ALA A 403 23.98 -16.36 -8.28
CA ALA A 403 25.24 -15.66 -8.06
C ALA A 403 26.28 -16.56 -7.37
N CYS A 404 25.88 -17.37 -6.37
CA CYS A 404 26.75 -18.36 -5.76
C CYS A 404 27.25 -19.39 -6.78
N TRP A 405 26.37 -19.90 -7.65
CA TRP A 405 26.77 -20.84 -8.70
C TRP A 405 27.75 -20.22 -9.71
N ALA A 406 27.52 -18.96 -10.09
CA ALA A 406 28.42 -18.24 -10.98
C ALA A 406 29.82 -18.04 -10.36
N ILE A 407 29.89 -17.82 -9.04
CA ILE A 407 31.16 -17.77 -8.30
C ILE A 407 31.84 -19.15 -8.30
N GLU A 408 31.10 -20.21 -7.96
CA GLU A 408 31.63 -21.58 -7.88
C GLU A 408 32.15 -22.11 -9.22
N GLN A 409 31.48 -21.76 -10.33
CA GLN A 409 31.89 -22.14 -11.68
C GLN A 409 32.88 -21.15 -12.31
N ASN A 410 33.25 -20.08 -11.59
CA ASN A 410 34.15 -19.02 -12.07
C ASN A 410 33.66 -18.34 -13.37
N VAL A 411 32.35 -18.17 -13.51
CA VAL A 411 31.67 -17.53 -14.66
C VAL A 411 31.09 -16.15 -14.33
N LYS A 412 31.62 -15.48 -13.29
CA LYS A 412 31.17 -14.16 -12.81
C LYS A 412 31.02 -13.13 -13.93
N LYS A 413 32.04 -13.00 -14.79
CA LYS A 413 32.03 -12.03 -15.91
C LYS A 413 30.92 -12.30 -16.93
N ALA A 414 30.71 -13.57 -17.28
CA ALA A 414 29.65 -13.95 -18.20
C ALA A 414 28.25 -13.62 -17.64
N MET A 415 28.06 -13.80 -16.32
CA MET A 415 26.84 -13.37 -15.65
C MET A 415 26.67 -11.84 -15.63
N GLU A 416 27.75 -11.08 -15.38
CA GLU A 416 27.72 -9.60 -15.44
C GLU A 416 27.31 -9.12 -16.84
N GLU A 417 27.92 -9.67 -17.90
CA GLU A 417 27.61 -9.35 -19.29
C GLU A 417 26.16 -9.72 -19.65
N ALA A 418 25.68 -10.88 -19.20
CA ALA A 418 24.31 -11.32 -19.43
C ALA A 418 23.28 -10.41 -18.74
N ILE A 419 23.57 -9.94 -17.52
CA ILE A 419 22.69 -8.99 -16.80
C ILE A 419 22.77 -7.59 -17.41
N GLU A 420 23.95 -7.14 -17.82
CA GLU A 420 24.13 -5.84 -18.49
C GLU A 420 23.38 -5.79 -19.83
N ALA A 421 23.32 -6.91 -20.57
CA ALA A 421 22.51 -7.03 -21.78
C ALA A 421 21.00 -6.82 -21.55
N LEU A 422 20.51 -7.02 -20.31
CA LEU A 422 19.13 -6.70 -19.91
C LEU A 422 18.94 -5.23 -19.52
N GLY A 423 20.01 -4.42 -19.55
CA GLY A 423 20.00 -3.01 -19.15
C GLY A 423 20.11 -2.78 -17.65
N VAL A 424 20.46 -3.80 -16.86
CA VAL A 424 20.63 -3.70 -15.41
C VAL A 424 22.11 -3.62 -15.07
N ARG A 425 22.50 -2.65 -14.23
CA ARG A 425 23.89 -2.52 -13.77
C ARG A 425 24.13 -3.53 -12.65
N PHE A 426 25.01 -4.50 -12.88
CA PHE A 426 25.37 -5.51 -11.90
C PHE A 426 26.86 -5.81 -11.94
N CYS A 427 27.49 -5.93 -10.77
CA CYS A 427 28.87 -6.37 -10.66
C CYS A 427 29.12 -7.15 -9.38
N PHE A 428 30.09 -8.06 -9.47
CA PHE A 428 30.75 -8.72 -8.35
C PHE A 428 31.93 -7.88 -7.87
N TYR A 429 32.15 -7.89 -6.56
CA TYR A 429 33.28 -7.21 -5.94
C TYR A 429 33.71 -7.93 -4.67
N ASP A 430 35.00 -7.88 -4.37
CA ASP A 430 35.57 -8.55 -3.22
C ASP A 430 35.60 -7.62 -2.00
N VAL A 431 35.19 -8.16 -0.84
CA VAL A 431 35.24 -7.47 0.45
C VAL A 431 36.07 -8.29 1.40
N GLN A 432 37.12 -7.68 1.94
CA GLN A 432 37.95 -8.27 2.97
C GLN A 432 37.38 -7.92 4.35
N ASP A 433 37.25 -8.92 5.23
CA ASP A 433 36.88 -8.69 6.62
C ASP A 433 38.11 -8.36 7.50
N ASP A 434 37.85 -7.98 8.75
CA ASP A 434 38.88 -7.62 9.73
C ASP A 434 39.86 -8.78 10.05
N SER A 435 39.51 -10.02 9.69
CA SER A 435 40.36 -11.20 9.82
C SER A 435 41.23 -11.47 8.58
N GLY A 436 41.14 -10.62 7.56
CA GLY A 436 41.84 -10.75 6.30
C GLY A 436 41.18 -11.71 5.31
N LYS A 437 40.01 -12.27 5.63
CA LYS A 437 39.28 -13.19 4.75
C LYS A 437 38.51 -12.41 3.68
N THR A 438 38.77 -12.76 2.43
CA THR A 438 38.07 -12.16 1.28
C THR A 438 36.76 -12.89 1.00
N THR A 439 35.69 -12.14 0.87
CA THR A 439 34.36 -12.62 0.47
C THR A 439 33.90 -11.88 -0.77
N THR A 440 33.53 -12.61 -1.81
CA THR A 440 32.92 -12.01 -2.99
C THR A 440 31.47 -11.64 -2.68
N LYS A 441 31.12 -10.37 -2.93
CA LYS A 441 29.77 -9.82 -2.86
C LYS A 441 29.35 -9.35 -4.26
N TRP A 442 28.12 -8.88 -4.37
CA TRP A 442 27.57 -8.34 -5.60
C TRP A 442 26.63 -7.17 -5.32
N SER A 443 26.29 -6.45 -6.39
CA SER A 443 25.41 -5.27 -6.35
C SER A 443 24.07 -5.56 -5.66
N SER A 444 23.65 -4.66 -4.77
CA SER A 444 22.28 -4.66 -4.24
C SER A 444 21.34 -4.07 -5.28
N LEU A 445 20.19 -4.71 -5.47
CA LEU A 445 19.21 -4.35 -6.51
C LEU A 445 17.86 -3.98 -5.89
N ASP A 446 17.12 -3.12 -6.57
CA ASP A 446 15.75 -2.81 -6.22
C ASP A 446 14.76 -3.83 -6.79
N CYS A 447 13.46 -3.61 -6.57
CA CYS A 447 12.42 -4.55 -7.02
C CYS A 447 12.36 -4.68 -8.55
N ASP A 448 12.59 -3.59 -9.27
CA ASP A 448 12.39 -3.53 -10.73
C ASP A 448 13.58 -4.18 -11.44
N ASP A 449 14.79 -3.93 -10.96
CA ASP A 449 16.01 -4.59 -11.44
C ASP A 449 15.97 -6.11 -11.18
N LEU A 450 15.57 -6.53 -9.97
CA LEU A 450 15.41 -7.95 -9.64
C LEU A 450 14.38 -8.64 -10.53
N GLU A 451 13.25 -7.98 -10.79
CA GLU A 451 12.21 -8.54 -11.66
C GLU A 451 12.68 -8.64 -13.12
N THR A 452 13.43 -7.66 -13.60
CA THR A 452 14.03 -7.67 -14.94
C THR A 452 14.97 -8.86 -15.11
N ILE A 453 15.86 -9.08 -14.14
CA ILE A 453 16.79 -10.21 -14.15
C ILE A 453 16.03 -11.54 -14.11
N ILE A 454 15.10 -11.72 -13.17
CA ILE A 454 14.39 -13.00 -13.01
C ILE A 454 13.57 -13.37 -14.25
N ARG A 455 13.04 -12.38 -14.97
CA ARG A 455 12.27 -12.62 -16.20
C ARG A 455 13.13 -12.86 -17.43
N GLY A 456 14.31 -12.22 -17.51
CA GLY A 456 15.08 -12.12 -18.75
C GLY A 456 16.41 -12.87 -18.75
N LEU A 457 16.95 -13.25 -17.60
CA LEU A 457 18.27 -13.86 -17.52
C LEU A 457 18.22 -15.33 -17.96
N ASP A 458 18.89 -15.64 -19.06
CA ASP A 458 19.09 -17.02 -19.51
C ASP A 458 20.22 -17.67 -18.71
N LEU A 459 19.85 -18.54 -17.78
CA LEU A 459 20.80 -19.26 -16.93
C LEU A 459 21.67 -20.24 -17.72
N HIS A 460 21.16 -20.82 -18.81
CA HIS A 460 21.90 -21.80 -19.61
C HIS A 460 23.01 -21.14 -20.45
N ALA A 461 22.92 -19.82 -20.68
CA ALA A 461 23.91 -19.10 -21.46
C ALA A 461 25.28 -19.01 -20.77
N PHE A 462 25.33 -19.12 -19.43
CA PHE A 462 26.58 -18.95 -18.68
C PHE A 462 26.81 -19.99 -17.57
N LEU A 463 25.82 -20.82 -17.21
CA LEU A 463 26.01 -21.92 -16.24
C LEU A 463 26.15 -23.26 -16.96
N GLY A 464 27.27 -23.96 -16.72
CA GLY A 464 27.64 -25.19 -17.42
C GLY A 464 27.25 -26.49 -16.73
N ASP A 465 26.94 -26.47 -15.43
CA ASP A 465 26.52 -27.66 -14.65
C ASP A 465 25.35 -27.31 -13.71
N MET A 466 24.13 -27.65 -14.15
CA MET A 466 22.90 -27.47 -13.36
C MET A 466 22.28 -28.79 -12.87
N GLU A 467 22.84 -29.95 -13.23
CA GLU A 467 22.22 -31.27 -12.97
C GLU A 467 22.73 -31.94 -11.68
N ASN A 468 23.92 -31.58 -11.17
CA ASN A 468 24.58 -32.36 -10.09
C ASN A 468 24.78 -31.66 -8.74
N LYS A 469 24.23 -30.46 -8.50
CA LYS A 469 24.40 -29.78 -7.20
C LYS A 469 23.14 -29.85 -6.34
N SER A 470 23.14 -30.82 -5.43
CA SER A 470 22.20 -30.89 -4.31
C SER A 470 22.18 -29.57 -3.55
N ILE A 471 21.05 -28.87 -3.60
CA ILE A 471 20.52 -27.91 -2.61
C ILE A 471 21.62 -27.36 -1.68
N THR A 472 22.39 -26.37 -2.16
CA THR A 472 23.34 -25.66 -1.32
C THR A 472 22.60 -25.10 -0.10
N SER A 473 23.15 -25.38 1.08
CA SER A 473 22.54 -25.03 2.36
C SER A 473 22.21 -23.53 2.39
N LEU A 474 20.94 -23.22 2.68
CA LEU A 474 20.41 -21.87 2.86
C LEU A 474 20.99 -21.13 4.11
N ASP A 475 22.05 -21.67 4.73
CA ASP A 475 22.57 -21.27 6.03
C ASP A 475 23.65 -20.18 5.93
N CYS A 476 23.41 -19.14 5.13
CA CYS A 476 24.19 -17.92 5.22
C CYS A 476 23.25 -16.72 5.09
N LEU A 477 22.67 -16.31 6.21
CA LEU A 477 22.01 -15.03 6.35
C LEU A 477 23.04 -13.99 6.81
N THR A 478 23.92 -13.55 5.92
CA THR A 478 24.58 -12.27 6.13
C THR A 478 23.65 -11.16 5.63
N LYS A 479 23.45 -10.15 6.46
CA LYS A 479 22.67 -8.94 6.15
C LYS A 479 23.22 -8.29 4.87
N ALA A 480 22.32 -7.91 3.97
CA ALA A 480 22.44 -6.65 3.25
C ALA A 480 21.69 -5.59 4.07
#